data_AF-A0A7S2Q1L3-F1
#
_entry.id   AF-A0A7S2Q1L3-F1
#
_cell.length_a   1.000
_cell.length_b   1.000
_cell.length_c   1.000
_cell.angle_alpha   90.00
_cell.angle_beta   90.00
_cell.angle_gamma   90.00
#
_symmetry.space_group_name_H-M   'P 1'
#
loop_
_entity.id
_entity.type
_entity.pdbx_description
1 polymer ?
#
loop_
_entity_poly.entity_id
_entity_poly.type
_entity_poly.pdbx_seq_one_letter_code
_entity_poly.pdbx_strand_id
1 'polypeptide(L)'
;SRLSMDIETPDNVPEADFSDSGALYSILERPVGLTGQDWKLILIAASRGGHWKVCVGTLPFIRPYVKETHPMYARELAPTESNRGRSRPSLARLNRKYDRIARALTAAILCFEARSQYAWAIRAIDDWIEWSGRRPRKEAVASACRVLAKRYRGQEVINLVARVMSIPEVGITDDDASDDDLDYTYEKALYTESINALYKHGMYEEADQLYAEGAANGHLPWAVMEDSDPSTLKLDLHGMSIAVAHSAICVSLQKETARSSDGSVWDKDVVIITGTGRRSGERFRPVLTTELQKMLQGQFVPSLAASAVPGNKGMLKVPREDIVAWFDHQRRQKRERLLAVAEAMRDITSGDRLERALMQSSNRLERALRQKYENVDEKAQQ
;
A
#
# COMPACT_ATOMS: atom_id res chain seq x y z
N SER A 1 8.86 -1.62 -42.33
CA SER A 1 7.48 -1.17 -42.50
C SER A 1 7.31 0.10 -41.68
N ARG A 2 7.21 1.26 -42.35
CA ARG A 2 7.06 2.59 -41.75
C ARG A 2 5.62 2.77 -41.31
N LEU A 3 5.39 3.29 -40.11
CA LEU A 3 4.30 4.21 -39.76
C LEU A 3 4.58 4.76 -38.35
N SER A 4 5.58 5.63 -38.27
CA SER A 4 5.65 6.71 -37.28
C SER A 4 4.68 7.79 -37.74
N MET A 5 3.60 7.99 -37.01
CA MET A 5 2.81 9.23 -37.09
C MET A 5 2.90 9.91 -35.73
N ASP A 6 3.84 10.83 -35.64
CA ASP A 6 3.81 11.92 -34.66
C ASP A 6 2.60 12.78 -35.01
N ILE A 7 1.54 12.68 -34.21
CA ILE A 7 0.43 13.62 -34.25
C ILE A 7 0.71 14.65 -33.15
N GLU A 8 1.12 15.85 -33.55
CA GLU A 8 1.22 17.01 -32.66
C GLU A 8 -0.19 17.37 -32.16
N THR A 9 -0.40 17.29 -30.85
CA THR A 9 -1.58 17.84 -30.19
C THR A 9 -1.38 19.35 -29.98
N PRO A 10 -2.34 20.23 -30.35
CA PRO A 10 -2.18 21.67 -30.22
C PRO A 10 -2.18 22.12 -28.74
N ASP A 11 -1.18 22.93 -28.37
CA ASP A 11 -0.90 23.43 -27.01
C ASP A 11 -1.88 24.49 -26.47
N ASN A 12 -2.99 24.76 -27.14
CA ASN A 12 -3.98 25.74 -26.68
C ASN A 12 -5.36 25.45 -27.31
N VAL A 13 -6.31 24.99 -26.50
CA VAL A 13 -7.74 25.07 -26.82
C VAL A 13 -8.36 26.13 -25.89
N PRO A 14 -9.07 27.15 -26.40
CA PRO A 14 -9.73 28.16 -25.57
C PRO A 14 -10.82 27.54 -24.68
N GLU A 15 -10.98 28.09 -23.48
CA GLU A 15 -12.02 27.71 -22.50
C GLU A 15 -13.42 27.82 -23.12
N ALA A 16 -14.20 26.73 -23.06
CA ALA A 16 -15.65 26.80 -23.11
C ALA A 16 -16.18 26.88 -21.68
N ASP A 17 -16.83 28.00 -21.36
CA ASP A 17 -17.40 28.29 -20.05
C ASP A 17 -18.45 27.25 -19.63
N PHE A 18 -18.32 26.81 -18.39
CA PHE A 18 -19.24 25.89 -17.73
C PHE A 18 -20.41 26.68 -17.13
N SER A 19 -21.47 26.90 -17.91
CA SER A 19 -22.80 27.21 -17.37
C SER A 19 -23.89 26.52 -18.18
N ASP A 20 -24.90 26.00 -17.47
CA ASP A 20 -25.95 25.10 -17.96
C ASP A 20 -27.01 25.82 -18.82
N SER A 21 -26.62 26.79 -19.64
CA SER A 21 -27.51 27.66 -20.42
C SER A 21 -27.15 27.62 -21.90
N GLY A 22 -27.31 26.47 -22.56
CA GLY A 22 -27.04 26.38 -24.00
C GLY A 22 -27.04 24.98 -24.60
N ALA A 23 -27.89 24.07 -24.10
CA ALA A 23 -27.87 22.66 -24.47
C ALA A 23 -28.15 22.37 -25.97
N LEU A 24 -28.60 23.36 -26.76
CA LEU A 24 -28.93 23.17 -28.19
C LEU A 24 -28.04 23.94 -29.17
N TYR A 25 -27.37 25.02 -28.77
CA TYR A 25 -26.47 25.77 -29.66
C TYR A 25 -25.01 25.28 -29.62
N SER A 26 -24.61 24.52 -28.59
CA SER A 26 -23.22 24.07 -28.37
C SER A 26 -22.83 22.76 -29.08
N ILE A 27 -23.74 22.15 -29.86
CA ILE A 27 -23.46 20.88 -30.55
C ILE A 27 -22.61 21.12 -31.81
N LEU A 28 -22.68 22.31 -32.42
CA LEU A 28 -22.05 22.59 -33.72
C LEU A 28 -20.66 23.23 -33.63
N GLU A 29 -20.20 23.65 -32.45
CA GLU A 29 -18.87 24.24 -32.23
C GLU A 29 -17.96 23.40 -31.31
N ARG A 30 -18.25 22.10 -31.16
CA ARG A 30 -17.32 21.24 -30.41
C ARG A 30 -16.02 21.10 -31.20
N PRO A 31 -14.84 21.34 -30.59
CA PRO A 31 -13.58 21.01 -31.22
C PRO A 31 -13.60 19.54 -31.64
N VAL A 32 -13.04 19.22 -32.80
CA VAL A 32 -12.99 17.85 -33.33
C VAL A 32 -12.24 16.97 -32.33
N GLY A 33 -12.96 16.13 -31.58
CA GLY A 33 -12.38 15.22 -30.59
C GLY A 33 -13.27 15.01 -29.36
N LEU A 34 -12.90 14.02 -28.54
CA LEU A 34 -13.52 13.77 -27.24
C LEU A 34 -12.94 14.71 -26.18
N THR A 35 -13.79 15.31 -25.36
CA THR A 35 -13.38 16.19 -24.27
C THR A 35 -12.90 15.39 -23.05
N GLY A 36 -12.27 16.06 -22.07
CA GLY A 36 -11.89 15.42 -20.80
C GLY A 36 -13.09 14.84 -20.03
N GLN A 37 -14.28 15.43 -20.19
CA GLN A 37 -15.51 14.88 -19.62
C GLN A 37 -15.91 13.56 -20.30
N ASP A 38 -15.78 13.48 -21.62
CA ASP A 38 -16.11 12.28 -22.38
C ASP A 38 -15.15 11.13 -22.01
N TRP A 39 -13.84 11.40 -21.96
CA TRP A 39 -12.83 10.42 -21.53
C TRP A 39 -13.06 9.95 -20.09
N LYS A 40 -13.43 10.86 -19.19
CA LYS A 40 -13.81 10.53 -17.81
C LYS A 40 -15.00 9.56 -17.78
N LEU A 41 -16.05 9.83 -18.56
CA LEU A 41 -17.24 8.99 -18.62
C LEU A 41 -16.93 7.62 -19.24
N ILE A 42 -16.12 7.58 -20.29
CA ILE A 42 -15.63 6.32 -20.90
C ILE A 42 -14.86 5.50 -19.86
N LEU A 43 -13.97 6.12 -19.09
CA LEU A 43 -13.18 5.43 -18.07
C LEU A 43 -14.07 4.82 -16.96
N ILE A 44 -15.09 5.58 -16.51
CA ILE A 44 -16.08 5.10 -15.53
C ILE A 44 -16.94 3.98 -16.10
N ALA A 45 -17.42 4.11 -17.34
CA ALA A 45 -18.24 3.09 -17.99
C ALA A 45 -17.45 1.79 -18.22
N ALA A 46 -16.21 1.91 -18.69
CA ALA A 46 -15.30 0.78 -18.85
C ALA A 46 -15.02 0.08 -17.52
N SER A 47 -14.77 0.83 -16.45
CA SER A 47 -14.58 0.30 -15.10
C SER A 47 -15.82 -0.46 -14.61
N ARG A 48 -17.02 0.13 -14.76
CA ARG A 48 -18.29 -0.51 -14.38
C ARG A 48 -18.59 -1.79 -15.18
N GLY A 49 -18.23 -1.81 -16.47
CA GLY A 49 -18.28 -3.03 -17.29
C GLY A 49 -17.14 -4.03 -17.00
N GLY A 50 -16.18 -3.64 -16.16
CA GLY A 50 -14.98 -4.42 -15.85
C GLY A 50 -14.04 -4.62 -17.05
N HIS A 51 -14.12 -3.75 -18.06
CA HIS A 51 -13.28 -3.75 -19.24
C HIS A 51 -11.92 -3.10 -18.94
N TRP A 52 -11.10 -3.76 -18.12
CA TRP A 52 -9.83 -3.22 -17.66
C TRP A 52 -8.88 -2.81 -18.80
N LYS A 53 -8.88 -3.52 -19.94
CA LYS A 53 -8.08 -3.14 -21.12
C LYS A 53 -8.51 -1.79 -21.72
N VAL A 54 -9.81 -1.51 -21.70
CA VAL A 54 -10.35 -0.20 -22.13
C VAL A 54 -9.92 0.86 -21.13
N CYS A 55 -9.94 0.57 -19.82
CA CYS A 55 -9.40 1.50 -18.83
C CYS A 55 -7.93 1.84 -19.12
N VAL A 56 -7.06 0.83 -19.31
CA VAL A 56 -5.64 1.03 -19.66
C VAL A 56 -5.50 1.85 -20.94
N GLY A 57 -6.22 1.48 -22.01
CA GLY A 57 -6.17 2.19 -23.28
C GLY A 57 -6.68 3.63 -23.21
N THR A 58 -7.53 3.95 -22.23
CA THR A 58 -8.12 5.29 -22.05
C THR A 58 -7.21 6.22 -21.24
N LEU A 59 -6.37 5.68 -20.35
CA LEU A 59 -5.50 6.48 -19.47
C LEU A 59 -4.58 7.48 -20.22
N PRO A 60 -3.92 7.13 -21.34
CA PRO A 60 -3.12 8.09 -22.10
C PRO A 60 -3.92 9.30 -22.61
N PHE A 61 -5.21 9.12 -22.92
CA PHE A 61 -6.07 10.18 -23.44
C PHE A 61 -6.60 11.11 -22.35
N ILE A 62 -6.71 10.63 -21.10
CA ILE A 62 -7.09 11.49 -19.97
C ILE A 62 -5.89 12.31 -19.44
N ARG A 63 -4.65 11.89 -19.73
CA ARG A 63 -3.40 12.52 -19.27
C ARG A 63 -3.35 14.04 -19.44
N PRO A 64 -3.65 14.64 -20.61
CA PRO A 64 -3.55 16.10 -20.78
C PRO A 64 -4.46 16.84 -19.79
N TYR A 65 -5.69 16.35 -19.60
CA TYR A 65 -6.66 16.94 -18.70
C TYR A 65 -6.29 16.81 -17.22
N VAL A 66 -5.56 15.74 -16.85
CA VAL A 66 -5.01 15.58 -15.49
C VAL A 66 -3.85 16.56 -15.28
N LYS A 67 -2.94 16.69 -16.26
CA LYS A 67 -1.81 17.63 -16.19
C LYS A 67 -2.26 19.07 -16.02
N GLU A 68 -3.33 19.48 -16.68
CA GLU A 68 -3.92 20.81 -16.50
C GLU A 68 -4.38 21.11 -15.07
N THR A 69 -4.53 20.09 -14.20
CA THR A 69 -4.93 20.27 -12.78
C THR A 69 -3.75 20.38 -11.81
N HIS A 70 -2.52 20.36 -12.33
CA HIS A 70 -1.31 20.35 -11.53
C HIS A 70 -1.19 21.64 -10.69
N PRO A 71 -0.89 21.55 -9.36
CA PRO A 71 -0.81 22.70 -8.46
C PRO A 71 0.12 23.82 -8.94
N MET A 72 1.25 23.48 -9.57
CA MET A 72 2.23 24.43 -10.11
C MET A 72 1.65 25.50 -11.05
N TYR A 73 0.47 25.24 -11.64
CA TYR A 73 -0.20 26.19 -12.53
C TYR A 73 -1.11 27.18 -11.79
N ALA A 74 -1.31 27.00 -10.48
CA ALA A 74 -2.09 27.91 -9.65
C ALA A 74 -1.42 29.28 -9.54
N ARG A 75 -2.24 30.33 -9.52
CA ARG A 75 -1.76 31.73 -9.37
C ARG A 75 -1.01 31.97 -8.05
N GLU A 76 -1.43 31.32 -6.97
CA GLU A 76 -0.95 31.56 -5.59
C GLU A 76 0.44 30.98 -5.29
N LEU A 77 0.96 30.07 -6.13
CA LEU A 77 2.23 29.36 -5.91
C LEU A 77 3.41 29.93 -6.73
N ALA A 78 3.22 31.07 -7.40
CA ALA A 78 4.25 31.65 -8.26
C ALA A 78 5.17 32.64 -7.50
N PRO A 79 6.50 32.59 -7.71
CA PRO A 79 7.38 33.70 -7.37
C PRO A 79 6.98 34.93 -8.18
N THR A 80 6.91 36.07 -7.52
CA THR A 80 6.42 37.34 -8.04
C THR A 80 7.14 37.80 -9.32
N GLU A 81 6.35 38.40 -10.21
CA GLU A 81 6.68 39.47 -11.20
C GLU A 81 6.64 39.19 -12.72
N SER A 82 6.74 37.97 -13.25
CA SER A 82 6.97 37.84 -14.71
C SER A 82 5.80 37.37 -15.61
N ASN A 83 4.57 37.17 -15.12
CA ASN A 83 3.48 36.59 -15.93
C ASN A 83 2.23 37.47 -16.08
N ARG A 84 2.39 38.67 -16.63
CA ARG A 84 1.29 39.62 -16.92
C ARG A 84 0.40 39.26 -18.13
N GLY A 85 0.52 38.07 -18.73
CA GLY A 85 -0.12 37.76 -20.03
C GLY A 85 -1.16 36.63 -20.09
N ARG A 86 -1.29 35.75 -19.09
CA ARG A 86 -2.32 34.69 -19.07
C ARG A 86 -3.00 34.66 -17.71
N SER A 87 -4.32 34.81 -17.69
CA SER A 87 -5.12 34.66 -16.45
C SER A 87 -4.99 33.22 -15.96
N ARG A 88 -4.09 32.98 -15.00
CA ARG A 88 -3.92 31.66 -14.40
C ARG A 88 -5.08 31.35 -13.44
N PRO A 89 -5.58 30.11 -13.40
CA PRO A 89 -6.66 29.72 -12.51
C PRO A 89 -6.23 29.75 -11.03
N SER A 90 -7.19 29.96 -10.13
CA SER A 90 -6.97 29.81 -8.68
C SER A 90 -6.77 28.33 -8.31
N LEU A 91 -6.11 28.09 -7.17
CA LEU A 91 -5.89 26.72 -6.68
C LEU A 91 -7.22 25.99 -6.43
N ALA A 92 -8.22 26.69 -5.88
CA ALA A 92 -9.56 26.16 -5.67
C ALA A 92 -10.24 25.70 -6.98
N ARG A 93 -10.06 26.43 -8.08
CA ARG A 93 -10.60 26.04 -9.39
C ARG A 93 -9.92 24.78 -9.92
N LEU A 94 -8.60 24.66 -9.75
CA LEU A 94 -7.84 23.46 -10.11
C LEU A 94 -8.24 22.25 -9.27
N ASN A 95 -8.44 22.42 -7.95
CA ASN A 95 -8.88 21.35 -7.04
C ASN A 95 -10.25 20.79 -7.45
N ARG A 96 -11.23 21.66 -7.74
CA ARG A 96 -12.56 21.22 -8.21
C ARG A 96 -12.49 20.43 -9.52
N LYS A 97 -11.58 20.81 -10.44
CA LYS A 97 -11.35 20.09 -11.70
C LYS A 97 -10.67 18.74 -11.44
N TYR A 98 -9.66 18.72 -10.58
CA TYR A 98 -8.97 17.51 -10.14
C TYR A 98 -9.93 16.49 -9.54
N ASP A 99 -10.77 16.89 -8.58
CA ASP A 99 -11.69 15.99 -7.87
C ASP A 99 -12.66 15.26 -8.81
N ARG A 100 -13.09 15.94 -9.87
CA ARG A 100 -13.96 15.34 -10.89
C ARG A 100 -13.22 14.25 -11.67
N ILE A 101 -11.98 14.48 -12.05
CA ILE A 101 -11.16 13.53 -12.84
C ILE A 101 -10.65 12.39 -11.94
N ALA A 102 -10.23 12.69 -10.72
CA ALA A 102 -9.73 11.76 -9.72
C ALA A 102 -10.71 10.62 -9.42
N ARG A 103 -12.02 10.88 -9.45
CA ARG A 103 -13.07 9.83 -9.33
C ARG A 103 -13.00 8.80 -10.45
N ALA A 104 -12.72 9.21 -11.69
CA ALA A 104 -12.60 8.28 -12.80
C ALA A 104 -11.30 7.48 -12.77
N LEU A 105 -10.18 8.11 -12.38
CA LEU A 105 -8.92 7.42 -12.14
C LEU A 105 -9.06 6.37 -11.03
N THR A 106 -9.77 6.73 -9.94
CA THR A 106 -10.11 5.79 -8.86
C THR A 106 -10.91 4.60 -9.39
N ALA A 107 -11.92 4.84 -10.23
CA ALA A 107 -12.72 3.77 -10.83
C ALA A 107 -11.86 2.82 -11.68
N ALA A 108 -10.90 3.34 -12.45
CA ALA A 108 -9.99 2.49 -13.23
C ALA A 108 -9.15 1.57 -12.33
N ILE A 109 -8.61 2.09 -11.23
CA ILE A 109 -7.78 1.31 -10.30
C ILE A 109 -8.61 0.24 -9.58
N LEU A 110 -9.84 0.56 -9.16
CA LEU A 110 -10.78 -0.43 -8.62
C LEU A 110 -11.08 -1.55 -9.64
N CYS A 111 -11.19 -1.21 -10.92
CA CYS A 111 -11.33 -2.21 -11.98
C CYS A 111 -10.08 -3.09 -12.11
N PHE A 112 -8.88 -2.52 -11.96
CA PHE A 112 -7.63 -3.30 -11.97
C PHE A 112 -7.54 -4.26 -10.80
N GLU A 113 -7.93 -3.83 -9.58
CA GLU A 113 -8.04 -4.71 -8.42
C GLU A 113 -9.02 -5.86 -8.69
N ALA A 114 -10.25 -5.55 -9.12
CA ALA A 114 -11.28 -6.55 -9.39
C ALA A 114 -10.84 -7.58 -10.42
N ARG A 115 -10.04 -7.17 -11.42
CA ARG A 115 -9.49 -8.04 -12.47
C ARG A 115 -8.08 -8.55 -12.18
N SER A 116 -7.59 -8.33 -10.95
CA SER A 116 -6.29 -8.79 -10.45
C SER A 116 -5.08 -8.37 -11.32
N GLN A 117 -5.16 -7.16 -11.89
CA GLN A 117 -4.16 -6.52 -12.74
C GLN A 117 -3.24 -5.59 -11.92
N TYR A 118 -2.44 -6.17 -11.02
CA TYR A 118 -1.63 -5.40 -10.06
C TYR A 118 -0.58 -4.48 -10.72
N ALA A 119 0.09 -4.93 -11.78
CA ALA A 119 1.10 -4.13 -12.47
C ALA A 119 0.50 -2.86 -13.10
N TRP A 120 -0.69 -2.97 -13.67
CA TRP A 120 -1.43 -1.82 -14.20
C TRP A 120 -1.97 -0.91 -13.09
N ALA A 121 -2.33 -1.46 -11.93
CA ALA A 121 -2.72 -0.65 -10.77
C ALA A 121 -1.57 0.22 -10.26
N ILE A 122 -0.36 -0.35 -10.06
CA ILE A 122 0.83 0.45 -9.70
C ILE A 122 1.13 1.48 -10.78
N ARG A 123 1.22 1.05 -12.04
CA ARG A 123 1.60 1.96 -13.13
C ARG A 123 0.63 3.13 -13.25
N ALA A 124 -0.68 2.88 -13.12
CA ALA A 124 -1.69 3.93 -13.17
C ALA A 124 -1.59 4.90 -11.98
N ILE A 125 -1.22 4.43 -10.78
CA ILE A 125 -0.92 5.31 -9.65
C ILE A 125 0.31 6.18 -9.94
N ASP A 126 1.38 5.59 -10.46
CA ASP A 126 2.62 6.32 -10.77
C ASP A 126 2.39 7.39 -11.83
N ASP A 127 1.67 7.03 -12.89
CA ASP A 127 1.23 7.95 -13.93
C ASP A 127 0.36 9.07 -13.34
N TRP A 128 -0.59 8.74 -12.46
CA TRP A 128 -1.43 9.74 -11.80
C TRP A 128 -0.59 10.72 -10.95
N ILE A 129 0.36 10.22 -10.15
CA ILE A 129 1.28 11.06 -9.37
C ILE A 129 2.07 11.98 -10.31
N GLU A 130 2.67 11.43 -11.38
CA GLU A 130 3.44 12.19 -12.36
C GLU A 130 2.60 13.30 -13.02
N TRP A 131 1.37 12.97 -13.42
CA TRP A 131 0.54 13.92 -14.17
C TRP A 131 -0.05 15.00 -13.28
N SER A 132 -0.50 14.65 -12.08
CA SER A 132 -1.22 15.58 -11.20
C SER A 132 -0.31 16.33 -10.24
N GLY A 133 0.88 15.80 -9.92
CA GLY A 133 1.74 16.32 -8.86
C GLY A 133 1.10 16.27 -7.48
N ARG A 134 0.11 15.39 -7.29
CA ARG A 134 -0.71 15.28 -6.08
C ARG A 134 -0.77 13.84 -5.60
N ARG A 135 -1.15 13.68 -4.33
CA ARG A 135 -1.54 12.39 -3.76
C ARG A 135 -2.78 11.86 -4.50
N PRO A 136 -2.77 10.61 -4.98
CA PRO A 136 -3.97 9.93 -5.46
C PRO A 136 -5.01 9.80 -4.34
N ARG A 137 -6.26 9.52 -4.68
CA ARG A 137 -7.30 9.33 -3.65
C ARG A 137 -7.03 8.07 -2.82
N LYS A 138 -7.34 8.13 -1.51
CA LYS A 138 -7.08 7.04 -0.56
C LYS A 138 -7.68 5.71 -1.01
N GLU A 139 -8.88 5.72 -1.59
CA GLU A 139 -9.56 4.50 -2.04
C GLU A 139 -8.82 3.82 -3.19
N ALA A 140 -8.18 4.61 -4.06
CA ALA A 140 -7.40 4.12 -5.19
C ALA A 140 -6.08 3.49 -4.72
N VAL A 141 -5.38 4.15 -3.79
CA VAL A 141 -4.13 3.61 -3.23
C VAL A 141 -4.39 2.35 -2.41
N ALA A 142 -5.43 2.35 -1.57
CA ALA A 142 -5.85 1.15 -0.83
C ALA A 142 -6.21 -0.01 -1.76
N SER A 143 -6.89 0.27 -2.87
CA SER A 143 -7.20 -0.71 -3.93
C SER A 143 -5.95 -1.30 -4.58
N ALA A 144 -4.96 -0.46 -4.90
CA ALA A 144 -3.67 -0.91 -5.39
C ALA A 144 -2.92 -1.77 -4.35
N CYS A 145 -2.93 -1.38 -3.08
CA CYS A 145 -2.33 -2.16 -1.99
C CYS A 145 -2.99 -3.53 -1.86
N ARG A 146 -4.32 -3.63 -1.94
CA ARG A 146 -5.05 -4.90 -1.87
C ARG A 146 -4.69 -5.84 -3.01
N VAL A 147 -4.60 -5.36 -4.24
CA VAL A 147 -4.25 -6.24 -5.38
C VAL A 147 -2.79 -6.68 -5.34
N LEU A 148 -1.88 -5.86 -4.81
CA LEU A 148 -0.48 -6.24 -4.58
C LEU A 148 -0.34 -7.28 -3.48
N ALA A 149 -1.02 -7.05 -2.37
CA ALA A 149 -1.05 -7.99 -1.27
C ALA A 149 -1.60 -9.35 -1.70
N LYS A 150 -2.68 -9.37 -2.47
CA LYS A 150 -3.25 -10.60 -3.06
C LYS A 150 -2.26 -11.37 -3.94
N ARG A 151 -1.22 -10.71 -4.44
CA ARG A 151 -0.15 -11.31 -5.27
C ARG A 151 1.16 -11.52 -4.50
N TYR A 152 1.12 -11.45 -3.17
CA TYR A 152 2.27 -11.64 -2.28
C TYR A 152 3.42 -10.67 -2.60
N ARG A 153 3.09 -9.41 -2.94
CA ARG A 153 4.05 -8.34 -3.22
C ARG A 153 4.14 -7.36 -2.05
N GLY A 154 4.41 -7.86 -0.84
CA GLY A 154 4.44 -7.06 0.40
C GLY A 154 5.37 -5.86 0.33
N GLN A 155 6.60 -6.05 -0.15
CA GLN A 155 7.56 -4.95 -0.33
C GLN A 155 7.08 -3.87 -1.31
N GLU A 156 6.34 -4.24 -2.35
CA GLU A 156 5.78 -3.26 -3.30
C GLU A 156 4.67 -2.43 -2.66
N VAL A 157 3.93 -2.98 -1.69
CA VAL A 157 2.95 -2.22 -0.89
C VAL A 157 3.67 -1.17 -0.03
N ILE A 158 4.74 -1.55 0.68
CA ILE A 158 5.55 -0.61 1.48
C ILE A 158 6.08 0.51 0.59
N ASN A 159 6.69 0.17 -0.55
CA ASN A 159 7.25 1.16 -1.46
C ASN A 159 6.19 2.10 -2.05
N LEU A 160 4.98 1.60 -2.30
CA LEU A 160 3.85 2.39 -2.77
C LEU A 160 3.37 3.37 -1.69
N VAL A 161 3.18 2.90 -0.46
CA VAL A 161 2.76 3.74 0.67
C VAL A 161 3.78 4.84 0.93
N ALA A 162 5.07 4.49 1.07
CA ALA A 162 6.14 5.45 1.30
C ALA A 162 6.21 6.54 0.21
N ARG A 163 6.03 6.16 -1.06
CA ARG A 163 6.01 7.08 -2.20
C ARG A 163 4.81 8.03 -2.20
N VAL A 164 3.63 7.54 -1.83
CA VAL A 164 2.43 8.37 -1.74
C VAL A 164 2.54 9.35 -0.57
N MET A 165 3.08 8.87 0.56
CA MET A 165 3.26 9.66 1.78
C MET A 165 4.30 10.76 1.63
N SER A 166 5.31 10.59 0.78
CA SER A 166 6.36 11.60 0.54
C SER A 166 5.89 12.80 -0.30
N ILE A 167 4.73 12.71 -0.96
CA ILE A 167 4.13 13.82 -1.69
C ILE A 167 3.51 14.77 -0.66
N PRO A 168 3.75 16.09 -0.70
CA PRO A 168 3.12 17.03 0.22
C PRO A 168 1.61 17.13 -0.02
N GLU A 169 0.86 17.43 1.04
CA GLU A 169 -0.56 17.73 0.93
C GLU A 169 -0.77 19.08 0.24
N VAL A 170 -1.73 19.14 -0.69
CA VAL A 170 -2.00 20.35 -1.48
C VAL A 170 -3.44 20.79 -1.33
N GLY A 171 -3.64 21.80 -0.47
CA GLY A 171 -4.79 22.69 -0.50
C GLY A 171 -6.14 22.03 -0.26
N ILE A 172 -6.24 21.19 0.77
CA ILE A 172 -7.54 20.89 1.38
C ILE A 172 -7.75 21.94 2.46
N THR A 173 -8.58 22.94 2.17
CA THR A 173 -9.22 23.74 3.22
C THR A 173 -10.41 22.91 3.69
N ASP A 174 -10.25 22.27 4.85
CA ASP A 174 -11.29 21.53 5.56
C ASP A 174 -12.38 22.49 6.08
N ASP A 175 -13.09 23.17 5.18
CA ASP A 175 -14.25 24.01 5.55
C ASP A 175 -15.52 23.16 5.82
N ASP A 176 -15.47 21.84 5.54
CA ASP A 176 -16.58 20.90 5.76
C ASP A 176 -16.22 19.75 6.73
N ALA A 177 -15.06 19.78 7.40
CA ALA A 177 -14.72 18.77 8.40
C ALA A 177 -15.58 18.99 9.65
N SER A 178 -16.59 18.16 9.84
CA SER A 178 -17.22 17.99 11.15
C SER A 178 -16.16 17.55 12.17
N ASP A 179 -16.30 17.92 13.43
CA ASP A 179 -15.37 17.51 14.51
C ASP A 179 -15.11 15.98 14.56
N ASP A 180 -16.02 15.15 14.00
CA ASP A 180 -15.85 13.69 13.85
C ASP A 180 -14.85 13.26 12.74
N ASP A 181 -14.52 14.12 11.76
CA ASP A 181 -13.62 13.82 10.62
C ASP A 181 -12.13 14.13 10.94
N LEU A 182 -11.85 14.86 12.03
CA LEU A 182 -10.48 15.19 12.47
C LEU A 182 -9.68 13.93 12.86
N ASP A 183 -10.37 12.86 13.28
CA ASP A 183 -9.74 11.65 13.79
C ASP A 183 -9.36 10.61 12.73
N TYR A 184 -9.79 10.77 11.47
CA TYR A 184 -9.54 9.80 10.40
C TYR A 184 -8.88 10.43 9.16
N THR A 185 -7.66 10.93 9.38
CA THR A 185 -6.81 11.54 8.36
C THR A 185 -6.51 10.61 7.19
N TYR A 186 -6.10 11.20 6.05
CA TYR A 186 -5.68 10.45 4.87
C TYR A 186 -4.58 9.43 5.21
N GLU A 187 -3.61 9.84 6.02
CA GLU A 187 -2.47 9.05 6.44
C GLU A 187 -2.91 7.85 7.29
N LYS A 188 -3.72 8.10 8.33
CA LYS A 188 -4.25 7.04 9.20
C LYS A 188 -5.04 6.03 8.39
N ALA A 189 -5.87 6.50 7.45
CA ALA A 189 -6.63 5.63 6.55
C ALA A 189 -5.72 4.77 5.68
N LEU A 190 -4.68 5.38 5.07
CA LEU A 190 -3.79 4.69 4.16
C LEU A 190 -2.97 3.60 4.88
N TYR A 191 -2.39 3.90 6.04
CA TYR A 191 -1.67 2.90 6.82
C TYR A 191 -2.60 1.77 7.27
N THR A 192 -3.77 2.10 7.82
CA THR A 192 -4.75 1.10 8.30
C THR A 192 -5.18 0.15 7.19
N GLU A 193 -5.56 0.69 6.01
CA GLU A 193 -6.00 -0.13 4.87
C GLU A 193 -4.88 -0.98 4.28
N SER A 194 -3.65 -0.47 4.25
CA SER A 194 -2.48 -1.20 3.75
C SER A 194 -2.09 -2.34 4.68
N ILE A 195 -2.09 -2.09 6.00
CA ILE A 195 -1.87 -3.12 7.03
C ILE A 195 -2.96 -4.21 6.93
N ASN A 196 -4.23 -3.82 6.83
CA ASN A 196 -5.35 -4.74 6.64
C ASN A 196 -5.17 -5.62 5.39
N ALA A 197 -4.71 -5.04 4.27
CA ALA A 197 -4.45 -5.77 3.03
C ALA A 197 -3.34 -6.80 3.18
N LEU A 198 -2.20 -6.41 3.77
CA LEU A 198 -1.05 -7.30 4.00
C LEU A 198 -1.40 -8.45 4.95
N TYR A 199 -2.03 -8.11 6.08
CA TYR A 199 -2.45 -9.06 7.09
C TYR A 199 -3.41 -10.13 6.53
N LYS A 200 -4.40 -9.71 5.75
CA LYS A 200 -5.37 -10.63 5.12
C LYS A 200 -4.72 -11.71 4.24
N HIS A 201 -3.53 -11.41 3.72
CA HIS A 201 -2.77 -12.31 2.85
C HIS A 201 -1.55 -12.95 3.54
N GLY A 202 -1.43 -12.81 4.86
CA GLY A 202 -0.39 -13.46 5.67
C GLY A 202 1.00 -12.81 5.60
N MET A 203 1.11 -11.59 5.06
CA MET A 203 2.37 -10.84 5.02
C MET A 203 2.52 -10.02 6.31
N TYR A 204 2.72 -10.72 7.41
CA TYR A 204 2.76 -10.10 8.74
C TYR A 204 4.01 -9.24 8.94
N GLU A 205 5.17 -9.64 8.40
CA GLU A 205 6.42 -8.88 8.56
C GLU A 205 6.30 -7.49 7.90
N GLU A 206 5.74 -7.39 6.70
CA GLU A 206 5.51 -6.12 6.03
C GLU A 206 4.40 -5.29 6.68
N ALA A 207 3.37 -5.94 7.24
CA ALA A 207 2.33 -5.26 8.01
C ALA A 207 2.91 -4.62 9.28
N ASP A 208 3.77 -5.36 9.99
CA ASP A 208 4.48 -4.90 11.18
C ASP A 208 5.40 -3.72 10.85
N GLN A 209 6.11 -3.77 9.71
CA GLN A 209 6.93 -2.66 9.23
C GLN A 209 6.11 -1.40 8.97
N LEU A 210 4.98 -1.50 8.28
CA LEU A 210 4.09 -0.36 8.03
C LEU A 210 3.49 0.21 9.33
N TYR A 211 3.14 -0.65 10.29
CA TYR A 211 2.69 -0.16 11.60
C TYR A 211 3.80 0.60 12.32
N ALA A 212 5.02 0.07 12.36
CA ALA A 212 6.15 0.71 13.01
C ALA A 212 6.46 2.08 12.40
N GLU A 213 6.44 2.18 11.07
CA GLU A 213 6.63 3.44 10.33
C GLU A 213 5.48 4.43 10.60
N GLY A 214 4.23 3.98 10.50
CA GLY A 214 3.06 4.82 10.74
C GLY A 214 3.01 5.36 12.17
N ALA A 215 3.37 4.55 13.17
CA ALA A 215 3.42 4.97 14.56
C ALA A 215 4.60 5.90 14.85
N ALA A 216 5.78 5.65 14.26
CA ALA A 216 6.96 6.52 14.41
C ALA A 216 6.73 7.92 13.84
N ASN A 217 5.96 8.01 12.76
CA ASN A 217 5.60 9.28 12.10
C ASN A 217 4.35 9.95 12.71
N GLY A 218 3.74 9.37 13.75
CA GLY A 218 2.57 9.93 14.42
C GLY A 218 1.24 9.81 13.63
N HIS A 219 1.21 8.99 12.59
CA HIS A 219 0.00 8.74 11.79
C HIS A 219 -0.88 7.61 12.36
N LEU A 220 -0.28 6.74 13.17
CA LEU A 220 -0.98 5.70 13.93
C LEU A 220 -0.69 5.87 15.43
N PRO A 221 -1.64 5.52 16.32
CA PRO A 221 -1.40 5.55 17.76
C PRO A 221 -0.35 4.52 18.15
N TRP A 222 0.62 4.94 18.97
CA TRP A 222 1.57 4.02 19.58
C TRP A 222 0.90 3.25 20.71
N ALA A 223 0.84 1.92 20.58
CA ALA A 223 0.08 1.06 21.49
C ALA A 223 0.62 1.00 22.93
N VAL A 224 1.92 1.19 23.17
CA VAL A 224 2.47 1.05 24.53
C VAL A 224 2.09 2.27 25.37
N MET A 225 1.41 2.02 26.48
CA MET A 225 1.13 3.05 27.48
C MET A 225 2.33 3.22 28.41
N GLU A 226 2.67 4.46 28.72
CA GLU A 226 3.58 4.75 29.83
C GLU A 226 2.88 4.39 31.14
N ASP A 227 3.48 3.50 31.91
CA ASP A 227 2.94 3.04 33.18
C ASP A 227 4.02 3.04 34.25
N SER A 228 3.62 3.33 35.49
CA SER A 228 4.52 3.37 36.64
C SER A 228 4.90 1.98 37.15
N ASP A 229 4.14 0.95 36.77
CA ASP A 229 4.39 -0.43 37.20
C ASP A 229 5.42 -1.12 36.28
N PRO A 230 6.65 -1.36 36.76
CA PRO A 230 7.69 -1.99 35.94
C PRO A 230 7.41 -3.48 35.66
N SER A 231 6.48 -4.11 36.40
CA SER A 231 6.18 -5.53 36.27
C SER A 231 5.19 -5.87 35.15
N THR A 232 4.60 -4.85 34.51
CA THR A 232 3.65 -5.07 33.41
C THR A 232 3.97 -4.19 32.20
N LEU A 233 3.69 -4.72 31.02
CA LEU A 233 3.62 -3.96 29.77
C LEU A 233 2.15 -3.75 29.41
N LYS A 234 1.68 -2.51 29.40
CA LYS A 234 0.30 -2.17 29.03
C LYS A 234 0.22 -1.76 27.56
N LEU A 235 -0.65 -2.42 26.80
CA LEU A 235 -0.93 -2.14 25.41
C LEU A 235 -2.37 -1.64 25.25
N ASP A 236 -2.52 -0.41 24.79
CA ASP A 236 -3.80 0.17 24.39
C ASP A 236 -4.02 -0.13 22.89
N LEU A 237 -5.01 -0.98 22.61
CA LEU A 237 -5.39 -1.36 21.24
C LEU A 237 -6.82 -0.88 20.89
N HIS A 238 -7.37 0.08 21.64
CA HIS A 238 -8.71 0.59 21.35
C HIS A 238 -8.76 1.28 19.98
N GLY A 239 -9.88 1.09 19.27
CA GLY A 239 -10.10 1.69 17.96
C GLY A 239 -9.19 1.16 16.84
N MET A 240 -8.32 0.19 17.10
CA MET A 240 -7.52 -0.47 16.07
C MET A 240 -8.33 -1.55 15.35
N SER A 241 -7.98 -1.87 14.10
CA SER A 241 -8.46 -3.10 13.47
C SER A 241 -7.69 -4.29 14.04
N ILE A 242 -8.20 -5.52 13.86
CA ILE A 242 -7.47 -6.73 14.31
C ILE A 242 -6.08 -6.84 13.67
N ALA A 243 -5.92 -6.40 12.42
CA ALA A 243 -4.64 -6.40 11.72
C ALA A 243 -3.66 -5.39 12.32
N VAL A 244 -4.14 -4.17 12.60
CA VAL A 244 -3.32 -3.13 13.23
C VAL A 244 -2.97 -3.54 14.66
N ALA A 245 -3.90 -4.13 15.41
CA ALA A 245 -3.68 -4.67 16.74
C ALA A 245 -2.64 -5.81 16.76
N HIS A 246 -2.70 -6.72 15.78
CA HIS A 246 -1.69 -7.76 15.59
C HIS A 246 -0.29 -7.14 15.45
N SER A 247 -0.12 -6.23 14.49
CA SER A 247 1.15 -5.57 14.24
C SER A 247 1.62 -4.71 15.40
N ALA A 248 0.69 -4.05 16.09
CA ALA A 248 0.98 -3.28 17.29
C ALA A 248 1.59 -4.14 18.40
N ILE A 249 1.02 -5.32 18.67
CA ILE A 249 1.55 -6.26 19.66
C ILE A 249 2.95 -6.73 19.24
N CYS A 250 3.11 -7.21 18.00
CA CYS A 250 4.40 -7.69 17.49
C CYS A 250 5.50 -6.63 17.63
N VAL A 251 5.25 -5.43 17.11
CA VAL A 251 6.24 -4.33 17.12
C VAL A 251 6.54 -3.87 18.54
N SER A 252 5.54 -3.80 19.42
CA SER A 252 5.73 -3.41 20.82
C SER A 252 6.62 -4.41 21.57
N LEU A 253 6.33 -5.72 21.43
CA LEU A 253 7.11 -6.79 22.03
C LEU A 253 8.56 -6.80 21.53
N GLN A 254 8.76 -6.63 20.21
CA GLN A 254 10.08 -6.56 19.60
C GLN A 254 10.89 -5.34 20.11
N LYS A 255 10.25 -4.17 20.20
CA LYS A 255 10.90 -2.93 20.67
C LYS A 255 11.26 -2.99 22.15
N GLU A 256 10.40 -3.51 23.01
CA GLU A 256 10.69 -3.69 24.44
C GLU A 256 11.84 -4.69 24.67
N THR A 257 11.93 -5.73 23.85
CA THR A 257 13.06 -6.66 23.89
C THR A 257 14.36 -5.99 23.45
N ALA A 258 14.32 -5.17 22.40
CA ALA A 258 15.49 -4.43 21.94
C ALA A 258 15.97 -3.40 22.98
N ARG A 259 15.07 -2.84 23.79
CA ARG A 259 15.42 -1.96 24.93
C ARG A 259 16.05 -2.73 26.10
N SER A 260 15.69 -4.00 26.26
CA SER A 260 16.15 -4.88 27.35
C SER A 260 17.46 -5.62 27.03
N SER A 261 18.15 -5.22 25.96
CA SER A 261 19.31 -5.94 25.39
C SER A 261 20.57 -6.00 26.26
N ASP A 262 20.54 -5.50 27.50
CA ASP A 262 21.59 -5.73 28.52
C ASP A 262 21.54 -7.16 29.12
N GLY A 263 20.98 -8.13 28.39
CA GLY A 263 20.89 -9.52 28.83
C GLY A 263 19.78 -9.78 29.86
N SER A 264 18.85 -8.85 30.06
CA SER A 264 17.72 -9.08 30.97
C SER A 264 16.70 -10.03 30.33
N VAL A 265 16.32 -11.05 31.10
CA VAL A 265 15.25 -11.99 30.75
C VAL A 265 13.92 -11.24 30.89
N TRP A 266 13.01 -11.46 29.95
CA TRP A 266 11.67 -10.87 30.01
C TRP A 266 10.95 -11.32 31.30
N ASP A 267 10.57 -10.36 32.14
CA ASP A 267 9.93 -10.58 33.45
C ASP A 267 8.51 -9.98 33.54
N LYS A 268 8.03 -9.32 32.48
CA LYS A 268 6.78 -8.56 32.55
C LYS A 268 5.57 -9.38 32.10
N ASP A 269 4.45 -9.25 32.78
CA ASP A 269 3.18 -9.67 32.19
C ASP A 269 2.74 -8.65 31.12
N VAL A 270 2.01 -9.09 30.09
CA VAL A 270 1.44 -8.16 29.10
C VAL A 270 -0.04 -8.01 29.36
N VAL A 271 -0.47 -6.76 29.51
CA VAL A 271 -1.86 -6.39 29.74
C VAL A 271 -2.36 -5.64 28.50
N ILE A 272 -3.32 -6.21 27.80
CA ILE A 272 -3.88 -5.66 26.58
C ILE A 272 -5.27 -5.09 26.86
N ILE A 273 -5.49 -3.85 26.46
CA ILE A 273 -6.76 -3.14 26.62
C ILE A 273 -7.42 -3.03 25.25
N THR A 274 -8.62 -3.59 25.14
CA THR A 274 -9.35 -3.80 23.87
C THR A 274 -10.69 -3.08 23.81
N GLY A 275 -11.22 -2.64 24.96
CA GLY A 275 -12.54 -2.01 25.07
C GLY A 275 -12.59 -0.97 26.20
N THR A 276 -13.47 0.03 26.03
CA THR A 276 -13.61 1.21 26.89
C THR A 276 -13.48 0.88 28.38
N GLY A 277 -12.40 1.33 29.01
CA GLY A 277 -12.40 1.51 30.47
C GLY A 277 -13.53 2.48 30.86
N ARG A 278 -14.04 2.40 32.09
CA ARG A 278 -15.12 3.26 32.65
C ARG A 278 -14.91 4.79 32.51
N ARG A 279 -13.79 5.25 31.93
CA ARG A 279 -13.40 6.66 31.74
C ARG A 279 -12.82 6.97 30.35
N SER A 280 -12.95 6.07 29.37
CA SER A 280 -12.47 6.32 28.00
C SER A 280 -13.40 7.31 27.29
N GLY A 281 -12.84 8.45 26.84
CA GLY A 281 -13.58 9.57 26.23
C GLY A 281 -13.91 9.40 24.74
N GLU A 282 -13.54 8.28 24.11
CA GLU A 282 -13.64 8.11 22.66
C GLU A 282 -14.59 6.96 22.27
N ARG A 283 -15.39 7.19 21.22
CA ARG A 283 -16.37 6.24 20.67
C ARG A 283 -15.84 5.61 19.38
N PHE A 284 -15.01 4.57 19.49
CA PHE A 284 -14.71 3.68 18.37
C PHE A 284 -15.23 2.26 18.61
N ARG A 285 -15.53 1.52 17.54
CA ARG A 285 -15.89 0.09 17.65
C ARG A 285 -14.68 -0.67 18.21
N PRO A 286 -14.78 -1.30 19.39
CA PRO A 286 -13.64 -1.96 20.04
C PRO A 286 -13.16 -3.16 19.20
N VAL A 287 -11.86 -3.46 19.24
CA VAL A 287 -11.40 -4.81 18.87
C VAL A 287 -12.11 -5.77 19.81
N LEU A 288 -12.91 -6.67 19.26
CA LEU A 288 -13.65 -7.61 20.10
C LEU A 288 -12.63 -8.48 20.83
N THR A 289 -12.70 -8.46 22.17
CA THR A 289 -11.81 -9.21 23.06
C THR A 289 -11.69 -10.68 22.64
N THR A 290 -12.80 -11.27 22.15
CA THR A 290 -12.83 -12.65 21.62
C THR A 290 -12.07 -12.82 20.30
N GLU A 291 -12.11 -11.85 19.38
CA GLU A 291 -11.33 -11.90 18.14
C GLU A 291 -9.85 -11.77 18.43
N LEU A 292 -9.47 -10.90 19.37
CA LEU A 292 -8.07 -10.76 19.78
C LEU A 292 -7.56 -12.04 20.46
N GLN A 293 -8.35 -12.67 21.34
CA GLN A 293 -7.98 -13.95 21.94
C GLN A 293 -7.78 -15.04 20.88
N LYS A 294 -8.68 -15.15 19.89
CA LYS A 294 -8.54 -16.10 18.79
C LYS A 294 -7.29 -15.82 17.96
N MET A 295 -6.98 -14.56 17.71
CA MET A 295 -5.77 -14.15 17.00
C MET A 295 -4.51 -14.52 17.79
N LEU A 296 -4.45 -14.21 19.08
CA LEU A 296 -3.31 -14.55 19.96
C LEU A 296 -3.10 -16.06 20.08
N GLN A 297 -4.17 -16.84 20.06
CA GLN A 297 -4.09 -18.31 20.10
C GLN A 297 -3.75 -18.94 18.74
N GLY A 298 -4.27 -18.39 17.65
CA GLY A 298 -4.22 -19.01 16.32
C GLY A 298 -3.10 -18.53 15.40
N GLN A 299 -2.58 -17.32 15.62
CA GLN A 299 -1.61 -16.69 14.70
C GLN A 299 -0.21 -16.53 15.30
N PHE A 300 -0.10 -16.52 16.63
CA PHE A 300 1.19 -16.50 17.30
C PHE A 300 1.69 -17.94 17.50
N VAL A 301 2.99 -18.14 17.27
CA VAL A 301 3.64 -19.43 17.45
C VAL A 301 4.91 -19.26 18.29
N PRO A 302 5.01 -19.93 19.46
CA PRO A 302 3.91 -20.50 20.26
C PRO A 302 2.76 -19.53 20.52
N SER A 303 1.57 -20.08 20.76
CA SER A 303 0.36 -19.31 21.04
C SER A 303 0.52 -18.46 22.31
N LEU A 304 -0.01 -17.25 22.30
CA LEU A 304 -0.07 -16.39 23.48
C LEU A 304 -1.41 -16.60 24.19
N ALA A 305 -1.42 -17.28 25.34
CA ALA A 305 -2.66 -17.58 26.04
C ALA A 305 -3.15 -16.33 26.80
N ALA A 306 -4.10 -15.61 26.19
CA ALA A 306 -4.71 -14.44 26.79
C ALA A 306 -5.96 -14.79 27.61
N SER A 307 -5.96 -14.42 28.89
CA SER A 307 -7.11 -14.58 29.80
C SER A 307 -7.73 -13.21 30.12
N ALA A 308 -9.06 -13.16 30.22
CA ALA A 308 -9.75 -11.92 30.62
C ALA A 308 -9.44 -11.60 32.09
N VAL A 309 -9.16 -10.33 32.39
CA VAL A 309 -8.89 -9.90 33.77
C VAL A 309 -10.20 -9.93 34.58
N PRO A 310 -10.23 -10.58 35.76
CA PRO A 310 -11.43 -10.60 36.60
C PRO A 310 -11.94 -9.19 36.89
N GLY A 311 -13.23 -8.95 36.64
CA GLY A 311 -13.86 -7.64 36.86
C GLY A 311 -13.65 -6.61 35.74
N ASN A 312 -12.79 -6.87 34.74
CA ASN A 312 -12.63 -6.00 33.58
C ASN A 312 -12.63 -6.78 32.26
N LYS A 313 -13.80 -6.87 31.63
CA LYS A 313 -14.00 -7.59 30.36
C LYS A 313 -13.29 -6.96 29.16
N GLY A 314 -12.83 -5.71 29.25
CA GLY A 314 -12.08 -5.03 28.21
C GLY A 314 -10.57 -5.27 28.27
N MET A 315 -10.09 -5.96 29.31
CA MET A 315 -8.67 -6.23 29.54
C MET A 315 -8.34 -7.72 29.41
N LEU A 316 -7.25 -8.00 28.73
CA LEU A 316 -6.65 -9.31 28.59
C LEU A 316 -5.27 -9.31 29.25
N LYS A 317 -4.95 -10.39 29.93
CA LYS A 317 -3.62 -10.65 30.48
C LYS A 317 -3.00 -11.81 29.74
N VAL A 318 -1.81 -11.59 29.19
CA VAL A 318 -0.93 -12.62 28.66
C VAL A 318 0.18 -12.84 29.69
N PRO A 319 0.36 -14.08 30.18
CA PRO A 319 1.36 -14.38 31.20
C PRO A 319 2.77 -14.23 30.61
N ARG A 320 3.72 -13.77 31.43
CA ARG A 320 5.12 -13.63 31.03
C ARG A 320 5.73 -14.92 30.48
N GLU A 321 5.30 -16.09 30.97
CA GLU A 321 5.85 -17.38 30.56
C GLU A 321 5.60 -17.64 29.06
N ASP A 322 4.41 -17.29 28.56
CA ASP A 322 4.06 -17.43 27.14
C ASP A 322 4.83 -16.45 26.27
N ILE A 323 5.05 -15.23 26.77
CA ILE A 323 5.82 -14.20 26.08
C ILE A 323 7.28 -14.62 25.94
N VAL A 324 7.88 -15.16 27.02
CA VAL A 324 9.24 -15.72 27.01
C VAL A 324 9.32 -16.88 26.01
N ALA A 325 8.38 -17.82 26.05
CA ALA A 325 8.35 -18.95 25.11
C ALA A 325 8.23 -18.49 23.66
N TRP A 326 7.40 -17.48 23.39
CA TRP A 326 7.29 -16.85 22.08
C TRP A 326 8.60 -16.23 21.63
N PHE A 327 9.25 -15.41 22.46
CA PHE A 327 10.54 -14.81 22.12
C PHE A 327 11.63 -15.83 21.84
N ASP A 328 11.73 -16.87 22.67
CA ASP A 328 12.71 -17.94 22.47
C ASP A 328 12.51 -18.65 21.14
N HIS A 329 11.25 -18.90 20.77
CA HIS A 329 10.93 -19.45 19.46
C HIS A 329 11.31 -18.51 18.32
N GLN A 330 10.96 -17.21 18.41
CA GLN A 330 11.32 -16.22 17.39
C GLN A 330 12.84 -16.09 17.22
N ARG A 331 13.61 -16.12 18.32
CA ARG A 331 15.08 -16.10 18.27
C ARG A 331 15.65 -17.33 17.59
N ARG A 332 15.13 -18.53 17.88
CA ARG A 332 15.53 -19.78 17.21
C ARG A 332 15.22 -19.73 15.71
N GLN A 333 14.00 -19.36 15.35
CA GLN A 333 13.58 -19.21 13.96
C GLN A 333 14.46 -18.19 13.20
N LYS A 334 14.74 -17.03 13.79
CA LYS A 334 15.63 -16.04 13.18
C LYS A 334 17.04 -16.59 12.97
N ARG A 335 17.59 -17.31 13.96
CA ARG A 335 18.90 -17.94 13.86
C ARG A 335 18.94 -18.99 12.74
N GLU A 336 17.93 -19.85 12.65
CA GLU A 336 17.79 -20.85 11.60
C GLU A 336 17.71 -20.20 10.21
N ARG A 337 16.88 -19.16 10.05
CA ARG A 337 16.78 -18.40 8.79
C ARG A 337 18.11 -17.75 8.41
N LEU A 338 18.80 -17.12 9.36
CA LEU A 338 20.10 -16.50 9.10
C LEU A 338 21.16 -17.53 8.71
N LEU A 339 21.16 -18.71 9.32
CA LEU A 339 22.05 -19.81 8.94
C LEU A 339 21.72 -20.31 7.53
N ALA A 340 20.44 -20.49 7.20
CA ALA A 340 20.02 -20.89 5.85
C ALA A 340 20.39 -19.85 4.78
N VAL A 341 20.26 -18.55 5.08
CA VAL A 341 20.71 -17.47 4.19
C VAL A 341 22.22 -17.48 4.05
N ALA A 342 22.97 -17.62 5.14
CA ALA A 342 24.43 -17.70 5.11
C ALA A 342 24.92 -18.90 4.30
N GLU A 343 24.24 -20.05 4.41
CA GLU A 343 24.50 -21.24 3.60
C GLU A 343 24.18 -21.00 2.13
N ALA A 344 23.02 -20.41 1.81
CA ALA A 344 22.67 -20.05 0.43
C ALA A 344 23.65 -19.05 -0.18
N MET A 345 24.12 -18.06 0.59
CA MET A 345 25.15 -17.13 0.17
C MET A 345 26.49 -17.84 -0.03
N ARG A 346 26.87 -18.74 0.89
CA ARG A 346 28.07 -19.57 0.76
C ARG A 346 28.03 -20.38 -0.54
N ASP A 347 26.93 -21.05 -0.84
CA ASP A 347 26.68 -21.82 -2.07
C ASP A 347 26.76 -20.97 -3.36
N ILE A 348 26.35 -19.70 -3.29
CA ILE A 348 26.48 -18.75 -4.40
C ILE A 348 27.94 -18.31 -4.55
N THR A 349 28.60 -17.97 -3.45
CA THR A 349 29.99 -17.48 -3.43
C THR A 349 31.05 -18.55 -3.67
N SER A 350 30.78 -19.81 -3.31
CA SER A 350 31.69 -20.94 -3.53
C SER A 350 31.72 -21.40 -4.98
N GLY A 351 30.78 -20.95 -5.81
CA GLY A 351 30.64 -21.40 -7.19
C GLY A 351 30.05 -22.81 -7.31
N ASP A 352 29.77 -23.52 -6.21
CA ASP A 352 29.29 -24.91 -6.22
C ASP A 352 27.98 -25.08 -7.00
N ARG A 353 27.13 -24.06 -6.99
CA ARG A 353 25.87 -24.06 -7.74
C ARG A 353 26.10 -23.90 -9.24
N LEU A 354 27.12 -23.12 -9.61
CA LEU A 354 27.56 -22.88 -10.98
C LEU A 354 28.32 -24.11 -11.51
N GLU A 355 29.15 -24.73 -10.69
CA GLU A 355 29.85 -25.98 -10.98
C GLU A 355 28.86 -27.16 -11.11
N ARG A 356 27.87 -27.27 -10.22
CA ARG A 356 26.77 -28.26 -10.38
C ARG A 356 25.96 -28.04 -11.65
N ALA A 357 25.65 -26.78 -12.00
CA ALA A 357 24.93 -26.45 -13.23
C ALA A 357 25.79 -26.74 -14.49
N LEU A 358 27.10 -26.48 -14.44
CA LEU A 358 28.06 -26.80 -15.49
C LEU A 358 28.28 -28.31 -15.63
N MET A 359 28.36 -29.06 -14.53
CA MET A 359 28.45 -30.52 -14.59
C MET A 359 27.17 -31.16 -15.13
N GLN A 360 26.00 -30.62 -14.80
CA GLN A 360 24.72 -31.08 -15.36
C GLN A 360 24.56 -30.75 -16.85
N SER A 361 25.05 -29.58 -17.29
CA SER A 361 25.03 -29.21 -18.70
C SER A 361 26.07 -30.01 -19.52
N SER A 362 27.26 -30.24 -18.96
CA SER A 362 28.30 -31.10 -19.54
C SER A 362 27.80 -32.52 -19.78
N ASN A 363 27.14 -33.12 -18.79
CA ASN A 363 26.54 -34.46 -18.92
C ASN A 363 25.41 -34.51 -19.97
N ARG A 364 24.68 -33.42 -20.20
CA ARG A 364 23.68 -33.34 -21.28
C ARG A 364 24.32 -33.18 -22.65
N LEU A 365 25.38 -32.39 -22.74
CA LEU A 365 26.11 -32.15 -23.99
C LEU A 365 26.86 -33.40 -24.44
N GLU A 366 27.46 -34.14 -23.50
CA GLU A 366 28.14 -35.41 -23.78
C GLU A 366 27.16 -36.49 -24.27
N ARG A 367 25.97 -36.59 -23.67
CA ARG A 367 24.89 -37.47 -24.17
C ARG A 367 24.40 -37.08 -25.56
N ALA A 368 24.23 -35.78 -25.81
CA ALA A 368 23.80 -35.29 -27.12
C ALA A 368 24.87 -35.53 -28.21
N LEU A 369 26.16 -35.44 -27.86
CA LEU A 369 27.26 -35.75 -28.76
C LEU A 369 27.35 -37.25 -29.04
N ARG A 370 27.25 -38.14 -28.04
CA ARG A 370 27.23 -39.59 -28.25
C ARG A 370 26.07 -40.03 -29.15
N GLN A 371 24.86 -39.53 -28.92
CA GLN A 371 23.71 -39.78 -29.81
C GLN A 371 23.95 -39.28 -31.24
N LYS A 372 24.73 -38.22 -31.43
CA LYS A 372 25.02 -37.69 -32.76
C LYS A 372 26.06 -38.54 -33.50
N TYR A 373 27.04 -39.12 -32.81
CA TYR A 373 28.01 -40.02 -33.41
C TYR A 373 27.42 -41.41 -33.68
N GLU A 374 26.61 -41.97 -32.78
CA GLU A 374 25.91 -43.24 -32.99
C GLU A 374 24.97 -43.19 -34.21
N ASN A 375 24.25 -42.07 -34.40
CA ASN A 375 23.39 -41.86 -35.57
C ASN A 375 24.13 -41.62 -36.90
N VAL A 376 25.42 -41.26 -36.86
CA VAL A 376 26.24 -41.05 -38.07
C VAL A 376 26.83 -42.38 -38.54
N ASP A 377 27.23 -43.25 -37.61
CA ASP A 377 27.74 -44.58 -37.95
C ASP A 377 26.63 -45.51 -38.49
N GLU A 378 25.40 -45.41 -37.98
CA GLU A 378 24.25 -46.16 -38.52
C GLU A 378 23.85 -45.73 -39.95
N LYS A 379 24.09 -44.47 -40.32
CA LYS A 379 23.81 -43.95 -41.67
C LYS A 379 24.94 -44.18 -42.67
N ALA A 380 26.12 -44.58 -42.22
CA ALA A 380 27.24 -44.92 -43.09
C ALA A 380 27.28 -46.41 -43.46
N GLN A 381 26.44 -47.24 -42.84
CA GLN A 381 26.33 -48.70 -43.08
C GLN A 381 25.06 -49.10 -43.87
N GLN A 382 24.21 -48.15 -44.25
CA GLN A 382 23.15 -48.31 -45.26
C GLN A 382 23.58 -47.64 -46.56
#